data_AF-A0A0D0GK17-F1
#
_entry.id   AF-A0A0D0GK17-F1
#
_cell.length_a   1.000
_cell.length_b   1.000
_cell.length_c   1.000
_cell.angle_alpha   90.00
_cell.angle_beta   90.00
_cell.angle_gamma   90.00
#
_symmetry.space_group_name_H-M   'P 1'
#
loop_
_entity.id
_entity.type
_entity.pdbx_description
1 polymer ?
#
loop_
_entity_poly.entity_id
_entity_poly.type
_entity_poly.pdbx_seq_one_letter_code
_entity_poly.pdbx_strand_id
1 'polypeptide(L)'
;MKKLLFTVLAAVILLSGCGTVQSIIKSSFPYTATLVIPKSSRADSISSVTSTAGSFDEVIGNQSGNDYVRDIRIASARIVASDPNDKSMGMFKSLKIFVSNGNSGEVMVASRNDIAEHIGSSLVLDIDNSRFVDQYMKGNNLKVRLEYVLRENLTTDVSVRTSLSFSSSPNSKK
;
A
#
# COMPACT_ATOMS: atom_id res chain seq x y z
N MET A 1 58.56 -10.86 -24.50
CA MET A 1 57.65 -10.02 -23.70
C MET A 1 56.41 -9.49 -24.46
N LYS A 2 56.29 -9.63 -25.79
CA LYS A 2 55.14 -9.10 -26.57
C LYS A 2 53.88 -10.01 -26.61
N LYS A 3 54.03 -11.32 -26.35
CA LYS A 3 52.89 -12.27 -26.39
C LYS A 3 52.04 -12.30 -25.11
N LEU A 4 52.57 -11.81 -23.99
CA LEU A 4 51.85 -11.72 -22.70
C LEU A 4 50.91 -10.52 -22.64
N LEU A 5 51.21 -9.44 -23.36
CA LEU A 5 50.38 -8.22 -23.39
C LEU A 5 49.05 -8.41 -24.13
N PHE A 6 48.99 -9.27 -25.15
CA PHE A 6 47.76 -9.53 -25.89
C PHE A 6 46.78 -10.44 -25.14
N THR A 7 47.27 -11.35 -24.30
CA THR A 7 46.41 -12.26 -23.52
C THR A 7 45.72 -11.56 -22.36
N VAL A 8 46.37 -10.55 -21.75
CA VAL A 8 45.78 -9.76 -20.65
C VAL A 8 44.69 -8.81 -21.17
N LEU A 9 44.84 -8.26 -22.37
CA LEU A 9 43.88 -7.30 -22.93
C LEU A 9 42.56 -7.98 -23.37
N ALA A 10 42.61 -9.25 -23.78
CA ALA A 10 41.41 -10.04 -24.12
C ALA A 10 40.60 -10.45 -22.87
N ALA A 11 41.25 -10.60 -21.71
CA ALA A 11 40.58 -10.99 -20.47
C ALA A 11 39.75 -9.86 -19.84
N VAL A 12 40.10 -8.60 -20.08
CA VAL A 12 39.40 -7.44 -19.49
C VAL A 12 38.05 -7.15 -20.18
N ILE A 13 37.88 -7.55 -21.43
CA ILE A 13 36.67 -7.27 -22.22
C ILE A 13 35.50 -8.22 -21.84
N LEU A 14 35.79 -9.35 -21.18
CA LEU A 14 34.76 -10.31 -20.74
C LEU A 14 34.12 -9.95 -19.38
N LEU A 15 34.62 -8.93 -18.68
CA LEU A 15 34.12 -8.52 -17.36
C LEU A 15 33.14 -7.33 -17.40
N SER A 16 32.88 -6.74 -18.57
CA SER A 16 31.93 -5.62 -18.74
C SER A 16 30.48 -6.06 -18.98
N GLY A 17 30.20 -7.37 -18.93
CA GLY A 17 28.89 -7.96 -19.19
C GLY A 17 28.17 -8.47 -17.94
N CYS A 18 28.05 -7.67 -16.88
CA CYS A 18 27.10 -7.96 -15.80
C CYS A 18 26.47 -6.68 -15.23
N GLY A 19 26.08 -5.77 -16.11
CA GLY A 19 24.96 -4.88 -15.82
C GLY A 19 23.68 -5.66 -16.05
N THR A 20 23.41 -6.73 -15.30
CA THR A 20 22.06 -7.27 -15.22
C THR A 20 21.22 -6.12 -14.70
N VAL A 21 20.55 -5.46 -15.63
CA VAL A 21 19.47 -4.53 -15.40
C VAL A 21 18.53 -5.34 -14.53
N GLN A 22 18.64 -5.15 -13.22
CA GLN A 22 17.62 -5.57 -12.29
C GLN A 22 16.44 -4.68 -12.66
N SER A 23 15.74 -5.05 -13.74
CA SER A 23 14.33 -4.77 -13.87
C SER A 23 13.73 -5.43 -12.65
N ILE A 24 13.76 -4.68 -11.56
CA ILE A 24 12.87 -4.82 -10.43
C ILE A 24 11.52 -4.61 -11.10
N ILE A 25 10.99 -5.70 -11.65
CA ILE A 25 9.56 -5.86 -11.82
C ILE A 25 9.07 -5.54 -10.41
N LYS A 26 8.60 -4.30 -10.22
CA LYS A 26 8.07 -3.85 -8.94
C LYS A 26 6.76 -4.62 -8.80
N SER A 27 6.90 -5.90 -8.43
CA SER A 27 5.82 -6.80 -8.10
C SER A 27 5.02 -6.17 -6.95
N SER A 28 5.68 -5.35 -6.11
CA SER A 28 5.04 -4.51 -5.11
C SER A 28 4.82 -3.07 -5.60
N PHE A 29 3.56 -2.64 -5.62
CA PHE A 29 3.17 -1.25 -5.90
C PHE A 29 2.50 -0.63 -4.67
N PRO A 30 2.99 0.55 -4.21
CA PRO A 30 2.41 1.25 -3.07
C PRO A 30 1.23 2.12 -3.49
N TYR A 31 0.18 2.09 -2.67
CA TYR A 31 -0.97 2.98 -2.74
C TYR A 31 -1.08 3.76 -1.44
N THR A 32 -1.39 5.05 -1.55
CA THR A 32 -1.59 5.89 -0.38
C THR A 32 -2.93 6.61 -0.44
N ALA A 33 -3.63 6.63 0.69
CA ALA A 33 -4.86 7.37 0.85
C ALA A 33 -4.77 8.20 2.13
N THR A 34 -5.15 9.48 2.04
CA THR A 34 -5.33 10.33 3.21
C THR A 34 -6.81 10.35 3.56
N LEU A 35 -7.15 9.94 4.78
CA LEU A 35 -8.51 9.94 5.28
C LEU A 35 -8.61 10.91 6.45
N VAL A 36 -9.68 11.70 6.49
CA VAL A 36 -9.92 12.65 7.59
C VAL A 36 -10.96 12.04 8.52
N ILE A 37 -10.58 11.87 9.78
CA ILE A 37 -11.46 11.46 10.87
C ILE A 37 -12.06 12.74 11.46
N PRO A 38 -13.36 13.00 11.26
CA PRO A 38 -13.95 14.23 11.73
C PRO A 38 -14.12 14.20 13.25
N LYS A 39 -14.02 15.35 13.91
CA LYS A 39 -14.27 15.51 15.34
C LYS A 39 -15.70 15.15 15.76
N SER A 40 -16.64 15.14 14.81
CA SER A 40 -18.03 14.74 15.03
C SER A 40 -18.20 13.23 15.22
N SER A 41 -17.15 12.43 14.97
CA SER A 41 -17.17 10.99 15.20
C SER A 41 -17.32 10.68 16.69
N ARG A 42 -18.32 9.85 17.01
CA ARG A 42 -18.65 9.49 18.40
C ARG A 42 -17.79 8.31 18.86
N ALA A 43 -17.28 8.40 20.08
CA ALA A 43 -16.66 7.27 20.77
C ALA A 43 -17.60 6.05 20.80
N ASP A 44 -17.02 4.85 20.80
CA ASP A 44 -17.75 3.57 20.89
C ASP A 44 -18.81 3.31 19.80
N SER A 45 -18.79 4.08 18.73
CA SER A 45 -19.65 3.88 17.56
C SER A 45 -18.82 3.47 16.35
N ILE A 46 -19.41 2.61 15.51
CA ILE A 46 -18.82 2.26 14.22
C ILE A 46 -19.02 3.44 13.29
N SER A 47 -17.90 4.06 12.90
CA SER A 47 -17.87 5.14 11.93
C SER A 47 -17.08 4.69 10.71
N SER A 48 -17.38 5.26 9.54
CA SER A 48 -16.59 4.99 8.34
C SER A 48 -16.32 6.25 7.55
N VAL A 49 -15.15 6.29 6.93
CA VAL A 49 -14.70 7.37 6.05
C VAL A 49 -14.11 6.74 4.79
N THR A 50 -14.31 7.38 3.64
CA THR A 50 -13.80 6.89 2.36
C THR A 50 -12.98 7.98 1.70
N SER A 51 -11.87 7.60 1.07
CA SER A 51 -11.02 8.49 0.30
C SER A 51 -10.53 7.79 -0.96
N THR A 52 -10.24 8.56 -2.00
CA THR A 52 -9.62 8.03 -3.22
C THR A 52 -8.14 7.77 -2.92
N ALA A 53 -7.67 6.57 -3.23
CA ALA A 53 -6.26 6.24 -3.10
C ALA A 53 -5.52 6.68 -4.35
N GLY A 54 -4.45 7.47 -4.18
CA GLY A 54 -3.53 7.76 -5.25
C GLY A 54 -2.56 6.61 -5.43
N SER A 55 -2.42 6.15 -6.68
CA SER A 55 -1.35 5.24 -7.08
C SER A 55 -0.08 6.02 -7.42
N PHE A 56 1.09 5.43 -7.17
CA PHE A 56 2.34 5.99 -7.68
C PHE A 56 2.41 5.99 -9.22
N ASP A 57 1.67 5.09 -9.90
CA ASP A 57 1.62 5.01 -11.37
C ASP A 57 0.83 6.17 -12.00
N GLU A 58 -0.11 6.81 -11.29
CA GLU A 58 -0.71 8.08 -11.76
C GLU A 58 0.28 9.25 -11.71
N VAL A 59 1.29 9.18 -10.83
CA VAL A 59 2.37 10.19 -10.74
C VAL A 59 3.45 9.96 -11.80
N ILE A 60 3.57 8.73 -12.33
CA ILE A 60 4.51 8.37 -13.41
C ILE A 60 3.74 7.74 -14.59
N GLY A 61 2.77 8.47 -15.16
CA GLY A 61 2.37 8.44 -16.57
C GLY A 61 2.27 7.11 -17.37
N ASN A 62 2.13 5.94 -16.74
CA ASN A 62 2.18 4.64 -17.45
C ASN A 62 0.87 3.88 -17.26
N GLN A 63 -0.14 4.27 -18.05
CA GLN A 63 -1.50 3.73 -18.01
C GLN A 63 -1.67 2.30 -18.59
N SER A 64 -0.58 1.55 -18.85
CA SER A 64 -0.63 0.30 -19.63
C SER A 64 -0.19 -0.97 -18.88
N GLY A 65 -0.03 -0.92 -17.56
CA GLY A 65 0.45 -2.07 -16.75
C GLY A 65 -0.62 -3.06 -16.27
N ASN A 66 -1.91 -2.69 -16.31
CA ASN A 66 -2.98 -3.44 -15.63
C ASN A 66 -3.28 -4.83 -16.23
N ASP A 67 -2.89 -5.08 -17.49
CA ASP A 67 -3.04 -6.40 -18.13
C ASP A 67 -1.88 -7.38 -17.82
N TYR A 68 -0.77 -6.89 -17.28
CA TYR A 68 0.43 -7.69 -17.03
C TYR A 68 0.53 -8.26 -15.61
N VAL A 69 -0.37 -7.85 -14.70
CA VAL A 69 -0.36 -8.26 -13.31
C VAL A 69 -1.57 -9.16 -13.00
N ARG A 70 -1.30 -10.29 -12.36
CA ARG A 70 -2.32 -11.23 -11.85
C ARG A 70 -1.98 -11.62 -10.42
N ASP A 71 -2.98 -12.16 -9.74
CA ASP A 71 -2.87 -12.66 -8.37
C ASP A 71 -2.46 -11.54 -7.40
N ILE A 72 -3.08 -10.37 -7.55
CA ILE A 72 -2.78 -9.23 -6.69
C ILE A 72 -3.27 -9.53 -5.27
N ARG A 73 -2.34 -9.40 -4.31
CA ARG A 73 -2.54 -9.63 -2.89
C ARG A 73 -1.95 -8.48 -2.08
N ILE A 74 -2.47 -8.27 -0.88
CA ILE A 74 -1.91 -7.25 0.00
C ILE A 74 -0.63 -7.78 0.65
N ALA A 75 0.45 -7.03 0.51
CA ALA A 75 1.74 -7.34 1.10
C ALA A 75 1.89 -6.68 2.49
N SER A 76 1.39 -5.44 2.63
CA SER A 76 1.43 -4.73 3.91
C SER A 76 0.37 -3.63 3.98
N ALA A 77 -0.13 -3.37 5.19
CA ALA A 77 -1.01 -2.26 5.49
C ALA A 77 -0.50 -1.49 6.72
N ARG A 78 -0.32 -0.18 6.58
CA ARG A 78 0.14 0.70 7.64
C ARG A 78 -0.68 1.97 7.66
N ILE A 79 -1.06 2.43 8.84
CA ILE A 79 -1.69 3.72 9.06
C ILE A 79 -0.81 4.61 9.94
N VAL A 80 -0.77 5.89 9.64
CA VAL A 80 0.03 6.89 10.36
C VAL A 80 -0.79 8.17 10.51
N ALA A 81 -0.75 8.83 11.66
CA ALA A 81 -1.27 10.19 11.78
C ALA A 81 -0.47 11.14 10.89
N SER A 82 -1.14 11.88 10.03
CA SER A 82 -0.52 12.92 9.20
C SER A 82 -0.81 14.32 9.69
N ASP A 83 -1.92 14.53 10.40
CA ASP A 83 -2.24 15.82 11.01
C ASP A 83 -3.29 15.67 12.11
N PRO A 84 -3.00 15.99 13.38
CA PRO A 84 -1.68 16.33 13.90
C PRO A 84 -0.77 15.09 13.96
N ASN A 85 0.51 15.24 13.59
CA ASN A 85 1.47 14.12 13.42
C ASN A 85 1.82 13.38 14.72
N ASP A 86 1.56 14.02 15.86
CA ASP A 86 1.75 13.55 17.22
C ASP A 86 0.53 12.82 17.78
N LYS A 87 -0.59 12.76 17.04
CA LYS A 87 -1.78 12.01 17.49
C LYS A 87 -1.48 10.52 17.58
N SER A 88 -1.70 9.96 18.78
CA SER A 88 -1.60 8.51 19.01
C SER A 88 -2.65 7.73 18.22
N MET A 89 -2.24 6.62 17.59
CA MET A 89 -3.18 5.66 16.98
C MET A 89 -3.99 4.89 18.04
N GLY A 90 -3.64 5.01 19.32
CA GLY A 90 -4.41 4.48 20.45
C GLY A 90 -5.76 5.18 20.63
N MET A 91 -6.08 6.19 19.83
CA MET A 91 -7.45 6.71 19.72
C MET A 91 -8.43 5.69 19.13
N PHE A 92 -7.96 4.69 18.38
CA PHE A 92 -8.80 3.63 17.84
C PHE A 92 -8.86 2.44 18.82
N LYS A 93 -10.04 1.84 18.98
CA LYS A 93 -10.22 0.52 19.61
C LYS A 93 -10.01 -0.59 18.58
N SER A 94 -10.61 -0.41 17.41
CA SER A 94 -10.53 -1.33 16.28
C SER A 94 -10.66 -0.55 14.98
N LEU A 95 -10.04 -1.06 13.92
CA LEU A 95 -10.21 -0.51 12.58
C LEU A 95 -10.13 -1.61 11.52
N LYS A 96 -10.80 -1.36 10.39
CA LYS A 96 -10.87 -2.24 9.23
C LYS A 96 -10.71 -1.40 7.98
N ILE A 97 -9.89 -1.88 7.05
CA ILE A 97 -9.65 -1.24 5.77
C ILE A 97 -10.28 -2.08 4.69
N PHE A 98 -11.12 -1.41 3.91
CA PHE A 98 -11.76 -1.94 2.73
C PHE A 98 -11.26 -1.20 1.50
N VAL A 99 -11.19 -1.92 0.40
CA VAL A 99 -10.84 -1.38 -0.89
C VAL A 99 -11.98 -1.66 -1.86
N SER A 100 -12.31 -0.66 -2.69
CA SER A 100 -13.36 -0.75 -3.71
C SER A 100 -12.94 -0.04 -4.99
N ASN A 101 -13.58 -0.39 -6.11
CA ASN A 101 -13.36 0.21 -7.44
C ASN A 101 -14.66 0.81 -8.00
N GLY A 102 -15.58 1.25 -7.11
CA GLY A 102 -16.89 1.79 -7.48
C GLY A 102 -17.90 0.78 -8.03
N ASN A 103 -17.49 -0.07 -8.98
CA ASN A 103 -18.36 -0.99 -9.72
C ASN A 103 -18.32 -2.43 -9.20
N SER A 104 -17.23 -2.85 -8.55
CA SER A 104 -16.97 -4.27 -8.22
C SER A 104 -17.26 -4.64 -6.76
N GLY A 105 -17.94 -3.76 -6.01
CA GLY A 105 -18.15 -3.90 -4.57
C GLY A 105 -16.93 -3.49 -3.75
N GLU A 106 -16.83 -4.00 -2.52
CA GLU A 106 -15.73 -3.75 -1.58
C GLU A 106 -15.18 -5.06 -0.99
N VAL A 107 -13.89 -5.06 -0.66
CA VAL A 107 -13.20 -6.18 -0.03
C VAL A 107 -12.37 -5.68 1.14
N MET A 108 -12.42 -6.40 2.27
CA MET A 108 -11.53 -6.13 3.39
C MET A 108 -10.12 -6.58 3.02
N VAL A 109 -9.13 -5.72 3.22
CA VAL A 109 -7.73 -6.01 2.93
C VAL A 109 -6.86 -6.01 4.17
N ALA A 110 -7.28 -5.31 5.23
CA ALA A 110 -6.57 -5.31 6.49
C ALA A 110 -7.51 -4.97 7.63
N SER A 111 -7.20 -5.44 8.82
CA SER A 111 -7.91 -5.09 10.04
C SER A 111 -6.97 -5.09 11.22
N ARG A 112 -7.38 -4.41 12.29
CA ARG A 112 -6.70 -4.49 13.57
C ARG A 112 -7.74 -4.30 14.66
N ASN A 113 -7.85 -5.30 15.54
CA ASN A 113 -8.69 -5.24 16.72
C ASN A 113 -7.82 -5.07 17.96
N ASP A 114 -8.44 -4.69 19.08
CA ASP A 114 -7.79 -4.57 20.39
C ASP A 114 -6.52 -3.73 20.36
N ILE A 115 -6.61 -2.56 19.73
CA ILE A 115 -5.50 -1.61 19.62
C ILE A 115 -5.21 -1.05 21.01
N ALA A 116 -3.96 -1.18 21.46
CA ALA A 116 -3.51 -0.66 22.75
C ALA A 116 -3.59 0.88 22.79
N GLU A 117 -3.87 1.42 23.97
CA GLU A 117 -4.07 2.86 24.19
C GLU A 117 -2.75 3.65 24.08
N HIS A 118 -1.64 3.06 24.53
CA HIS A 118 -0.32 3.70 24.52
C HIS A 118 0.52 3.24 23.32
N ILE A 119 0.04 3.51 22.11
CA ILE A 119 0.82 3.31 20.89
C ILE A 119 1.24 4.65 20.29
N GLY A 120 2.27 4.63 19.44
CA GLY A 120 2.74 5.85 18.75
C GLY A 120 1.76 6.36 17.69
N SER A 121 2.24 7.26 16.85
CA SER A 121 1.48 7.82 15.72
C SER A 121 1.36 6.89 14.52
N SER A 122 1.84 5.65 14.63
CA SER A 122 1.77 4.65 13.57
C SER A 122 1.29 3.30 14.08
N LEU A 123 0.47 2.64 13.26
CA LEU A 123 -0.04 1.31 13.52
C LEU A 123 0.08 0.45 12.25
N VAL A 124 0.62 -0.75 12.43
CA VAL A 124 0.63 -1.80 11.40
C VAL A 124 -0.62 -2.65 11.58
N LEU A 125 -1.26 -3.01 10.47
CA LEU A 125 -2.52 -3.73 10.46
C LEU A 125 -2.31 -5.17 10.05
N ASP A 126 -3.19 -6.04 10.51
CA ASP A 126 -3.20 -7.44 10.16
C ASP A 126 -3.84 -7.58 8.77
N ILE A 127 -3.02 -8.04 7.82
CA ILE A 127 -3.43 -8.16 6.43
C ILE A 127 -4.37 -9.35 6.23
N ASP A 128 -5.39 -9.16 5.39
CA ASP A 128 -6.28 -10.22 4.95
C ASP A 128 -5.92 -10.62 3.51
N ASN A 129 -5.33 -11.80 3.38
CA ASN A 129 -4.97 -12.41 2.10
C ASN A 129 -5.88 -13.58 1.72
N SER A 130 -7.06 -13.69 2.35
CA SER A 130 -8.03 -14.75 2.05
C SER A 130 -8.59 -14.65 0.64
N ARG A 131 -8.53 -13.48 0.01
CA ARG A 131 -9.09 -13.21 -1.32
C ARG A 131 -8.11 -12.43 -2.18
N PHE A 132 -8.18 -12.69 -3.48
CA PHE A 132 -7.48 -11.90 -4.48
C PHE A 132 -8.18 -10.56 -4.69
N VAL A 133 -7.40 -9.50 -4.82
CA VAL A 133 -7.92 -8.12 -5.00
C VAL A 133 -7.83 -7.64 -6.45
N ASP A 134 -7.51 -8.53 -7.39
CA ASP A 134 -7.31 -8.21 -8.82
C ASP A 134 -8.43 -7.36 -9.41
N GLN A 135 -9.68 -7.74 -9.16
CA GLN A 135 -10.85 -7.03 -9.71
C GLN A 135 -11.02 -5.60 -9.18
N TYR A 136 -10.46 -5.31 -8.01
CA TYR A 136 -10.52 -3.99 -7.38
C TYR A 136 -9.35 -3.11 -7.80
N MET A 137 -8.20 -3.70 -8.10
CA MET A 137 -6.99 -2.99 -8.54
C MET A 137 -7.00 -2.68 -10.03
N LYS A 138 -7.76 -3.45 -10.83
CA LYS A 138 -7.97 -3.23 -12.26
C LYS A 138 -8.94 -2.07 -12.50
N GLY A 139 -8.47 -0.85 -12.32
CA GLY A 139 -9.20 0.38 -12.64
C GLY A 139 -8.51 1.62 -12.08
N ASN A 140 -8.83 2.78 -12.64
CA ASN A 140 -8.19 4.06 -12.27
C ASN A 140 -8.86 4.72 -11.04
N ASN A 141 -9.86 4.09 -10.43
CA ASN A 141 -10.69 4.69 -9.37
C ASN A 141 -10.64 3.87 -8.07
N LEU A 142 -9.43 3.58 -7.58
CA LEU A 142 -9.28 2.87 -6.33
C LEU A 142 -9.74 3.74 -5.15
N LYS A 143 -10.71 3.24 -4.40
CA LYS A 143 -11.21 3.89 -3.18
C LYS A 143 -10.86 3.05 -1.97
N VAL A 144 -10.37 3.72 -0.93
CA VAL A 144 -10.07 3.13 0.37
C VAL A 144 -11.11 3.61 1.36
N ARG A 145 -11.84 2.67 1.96
CA ARG A 145 -12.79 2.92 3.05
C ARG A 145 -12.18 2.42 4.35
N LEU A 146 -12.08 3.30 5.34
CA LEU A 146 -11.68 2.96 6.69
C LEU A 146 -12.94 2.93 7.57
N GLU A 147 -13.19 1.79 8.18
CA GLU A 147 -14.18 1.60 9.22
C GLU A 147 -13.46 1.53 10.56
N TYR A 148 -13.89 2.30 11.55
CA TYR A 148 -13.18 2.43 12.81
C TYR A 148 -14.15 2.61 13.97
N VAL A 149 -13.66 2.24 15.15
CA VAL A 149 -14.30 2.52 16.44
C VAL A 149 -13.33 3.33 17.26
N LEU A 150 -13.76 4.53 17.68
CA LEU A 150 -12.96 5.40 18.52
C LEU A 150 -13.07 5.01 19.99
N ARG A 151 -11.97 5.13 20.72
CA ARG A 151 -11.91 4.96 22.17
C ARG A 151 -12.49 6.15 22.91
N GLU A 152 -12.25 7.34 22.37
CA GLU A 152 -12.64 8.62 22.95
C GLU A 152 -13.12 9.57 21.85
N ASN A 153 -13.89 10.59 22.24
CA ASN A 153 -14.34 11.61 21.30
C ASN A 153 -13.16 12.49 20.90
N LEU A 154 -13.10 12.86 19.62
CA LEU A 154 -12.05 13.74 19.11
C LEU A 154 -12.39 15.21 19.37
N THR A 155 -11.39 16.00 19.75
CA THR A 155 -11.51 17.45 19.94
C THR A 155 -11.25 18.23 18.65
N THR A 156 -10.45 17.64 17.75
CA THR A 156 -10.08 18.19 16.45
C THR A 156 -10.18 17.11 15.38
N ASP A 157 -10.30 17.52 14.13
CA ASP A 157 -10.22 16.58 13.01
C ASP A 157 -8.81 15.98 12.96
N VAL A 158 -8.73 14.69 12.64
CA VAL A 158 -7.46 13.97 12.55
C VAL A 158 -7.31 13.38 11.16
N SER A 159 -6.30 13.82 10.42
CA SER A 159 -5.91 13.22 9.15
C SER A 159 -5.00 12.03 9.40
N VAL A 160 -5.37 10.89 8.82
CA VAL A 160 -4.58 9.66 8.84
C VAL A 160 -4.18 9.28 7.42
N ARG A 161 -2.89 9.01 7.24
CA ARG A 161 -2.33 8.50 6.00
C ARG A 161 -2.25 6.98 6.08
N THR A 162 -2.99 6.34 5.20
CA THR A 162 -2.95 4.90 5.00
C THR A 162 -2.00 4.60 3.85
N SER A 163 -1.03 3.71 4.09
CA SER A 163 -0.10 3.18 3.10
C SER A 163 -0.36 1.68 2.94
N LEU A 164 -0.80 1.30 1.75
CA LEU A 164 -1.05 -0.09 1.36
C LEU A 164 0.01 -0.48 0.33
N SER A 165 0.59 -1.66 0.46
CA SER A 165 1.47 -2.21 -0.58
C SER A 165 0.85 -3.49 -1.08
N PHE A 166 0.69 -3.60 -2.40
CA PHE A 166 0.15 -4.77 -3.06
C PHE A 166 1.23 -5.46 -3.85
N SER A 167 1.34 -6.77 -3.69
CA SER A 167 2.21 -7.62 -4.49
C SER A 167 1.43 -8.33 -5.59
N SER A 168 2.04 -8.51 -6.75
CA SER A 168 1.48 -9.22 -7.89
C SER A 168 2.45 -10.25 -8.46
N SER A 169 1.90 -11.31 -9.03
CA SER A 169 2.67 -12.27 -9.81
C SER A 169 2.70 -11.84 -11.28
N PRO A 170 3.82 -12.04 -12.01
CA PRO A 170 3.87 -11.79 -13.44
C PRO A 170 2.80 -12.61 -14.18
N ASN A 171 2.07 -11.98 -15.09
CA ASN A 171 1.14 -12.68 -15.97
C ASN A 171 1.93 -13.54 -16.99
N SER A 172 2.27 -14.78 -16.64
CA SER A 172 2.84 -15.74 -17.58
C SER A 172 1.76 -16.32 -18.51
N LYS A 173 1.15 -15.50 -19.37
CA LYS A 173 0.54 -16.03 -20.59
C LYS A 173 1.60 -16.03 -21.68
N LYS A 174 2.25 -17.18 -21.84
CA LYS A 174 2.87 -17.57 -23.11
C LYS A 174 1.80 -18.16 -24.01
#